data_AF-A0A7C5GEH3-F1
#
_entry.id   AF-A0A7C5GEH3-F1
#
_cell.length_a   1.000
_cell.length_b   1.000
_cell.length_c   1.000
_cell.angle_alpha   90.00
_cell.angle_beta   90.00
_cell.angle_gamma   90.00
#
_symmetry.space_group_name_H-M   'P 1'
#
loop_
_entity.id
_entity.type
_entity.pdbx_description
1 polymer ?
#
loop_
_entity_poly.entity_id
_entity_poly.type
_entity_poly.pdbx_seq_one_letter_code
_entity_poly.pdbx_strand_id
1 'polypeptide(L)'
;MSWKTLDEMELNGKVVLVRVDINVPVEDGRVTDDPRIQRIVPTVKDIVAAGGKPVLMAHFGRPKGQVVPEMSLAPLVPALSAAFDLPVKFAADCIGAPAKQAVAALAPGEVLLLENTRFHKEETENDPAFAA
;
A
#
# COMPACT_ATOMS: atom_id res chain seq x y z
N MET A 1 15.19 -23.33 -1.72
CA MET A 1 14.24 -22.84 -2.74
C MET A 1 14.57 -21.38 -2.99
N SER A 2 14.82 -20.97 -4.23
CA SER A 2 14.88 -19.56 -4.61
C SER A 2 13.46 -19.09 -4.96
N TRP A 3 13.08 -17.94 -4.43
CA TRP A 3 11.84 -17.27 -4.81
C TRP A 3 12.11 -16.38 -6.01
N LYS A 4 11.15 -16.24 -6.93
CA LYS A 4 11.25 -15.22 -7.98
C LYS A 4 11.24 -13.84 -7.36
N THR A 5 12.11 -12.98 -7.85
CA THR A 5 12.23 -11.58 -7.42
C THR A 5 11.70 -10.63 -8.51
N LEU A 6 11.58 -9.34 -8.18
CA LEU A 6 11.15 -8.31 -9.14
C LEU A 6 12.07 -8.23 -10.36
N ASP A 7 13.36 -8.51 -10.19
CA ASP A 7 14.38 -8.50 -11.25
C ASP A 7 14.09 -9.52 -12.36
N GLU A 8 13.26 -10.53 -12.07
CA GLU A 8 12.87 -11.59 -12.99
C GLU A 8 11.47 -11.36 -13.60
N MET A 9 10.84 -10.21 -13.33
CA MET A 9 9.48 -9.89 -13.74
C MET A 9 9.47 -8.77 -14.78
N GLU A 10 8.63 -8.91 -15.80
CA GLU A 10 8.30 -7.82 -16.70
C GLU A 10 7.20 -6.99 -16.02
N LEU A 11 7.44 -5.70 -15.75
CA LEU A 11 6.52 -4.85 -14.98
C LEU A 11 5.91 -3.69 -15.78
N ASN A 12 6.39 -3.42 -16.99
CA ASN A 12 6.02 -2.22 -17.73
C ASN A 12 4.52 -2.20 -18.04
N GLY A 13 3.85 -1.11 -17.66
CA GLY A 13 2.40 -0.94 -17.83
C GLY A 13 1.54 -1.82 -16.92
N LYS A 14 2.12 -2.64 -16.03
CA LYS A 14 1.38 -3.51 -15.12
C LYS A 14 1.06 -2.83 -13.81
N VAL A 15 -0.09 -3.20 -13.25
CA VAL A 15 -0.41 -2.94 -11.85
C VAL A 15 0.33 -3.97 -10.99
N VAL A 16 1.11 -3.51 -10.03
CA VAL A 16 1.90 -4.36 -9.14
C VAL A 16 1.36 -4.21 -7.73
N LEU A 17 0.61 -5.21 -7.25
CA LEU A 17 0.14 -5.26 -5.87
C LEU A 17 1.30 -5.63 -4.94
N VAL A 18 1.62 -4.77 -3.98
CA VAL A 18 2.76 -4.93 -3.08
C VAL A 18 2.27 -4.93 -1.63
N ARG A 19 2.50 -6.04 -0.94
CA ARG A 19 2.29 -6.13 0.51
C ARG A 19 3.49 -5.52 1.23
N VAL A 20 3.26 -4.47 2.02
CA VAL A 20 4.31 -3.74 2.73
C VAL A 20 4.07 -3.69 4.23
N ASP A 21 5.14 -3.48 5.00
CA ASP A 21 5.06 -3.15 6.43
C ASP A 21 5.35 -1.66 6.63
N ILE A 22 4.28 -0.89 6.83
CA ILE A 22 4.32 0.55 7.14
C ILE A 22 3.60 0.85 8.46
N ASN A 23 3.57 -0.12 9.38
CA ASN A 23 2.98 0.07 10.70
C ASN A 23 3.90 0.91 11.60
N VAL A 24 3.84 2.23 11.41
CA VAL A 24 4.69 3.26 12.04
C VAL A 24 3.95 4.02 13.15
N PRO A 25 4.64 4.59 14.14
CA PRO A 25 3.99 5.47 15.10
C PRO A 25 3.47 6.74 14.42
N VAL A 26 2.23 7.11 14.77
CA VAL A 26 1.54 8.30 14.28
C VAL A 26 1.03 9.09 15.49
N GLU A 27 1.37 10.36 15.57
CA GLU A 27 0.89 11.31 16.58
C GLU A 27 0.26 12.52 15.88
N ASP A 28 -0.93 12.93 16.29
CA ASP A 28 -1.69 14.04 15.68
C ASP A 28 -1.79 13.97 14.15
N GLY A 29 -1.96 12.75 13.62
CA GLY A 29 -2.05 12.49 12.18
C GLY A 29 -0.73 12.63 11.42
N ARG A 30 0.42 12.64 12.12
CA ARG A 30 1.76 12.72 11.52
C ARG A 30 2.61 11.52 11.91
N VAL A 31 3.34 10.97 10.95
CA VAL A 31 4.35 9.94 11.20
C VAL A 31 5.49 10.54 12.04
N THR A 32 5.82 9.92 13.17
CA THR A 32 6.89 10.40 14.07
C THR A 32 8.19 9.62 13.96
N ASP A 33 8.15 8.41 13.39
CA ASP A 33 9.32 7.57 13.09
C ASP A 33 9.05 6.76 11.82
N ASP A 34 9.93 6.86 10.82
CA ASP A 34 9.71 6.34 9.47
C ASP A 34 10.67 5.21 8.96
N PRO A 35 11.52 4.52 9.74
CA PRO A 35 12.41 3.47 9.23
C PRO A 35 11.69 2.38 8.43
N ARG A 36 10.44 2.06 8.79
CA ARG A 36 9.62 1.09 8.03
C ARG A 36 9.23 1.62 6.65
N ILE A 37 8.93 2.91 6.53
CA ILE A 37 8.69 3.57 5.24
C ILE A 37 9.99 3.57 4.42
N GLN A 38 11.12 3.95 5.03
CA GLN A 38 12.40 4.02 4.33
C GLN A 38 12.83 2.65 3.76
N ARG A 39 12.52 1.55 4.46
CA ARG A 39 12.83 0.19 4.02
C ARG A 39 12.13 -0.24 2.73
N ILE A 40 10.98 0.34 2.41
CA ILE A 40 10.21 -0.04 1.21
C ILE A 40 10.50 0.87 0.01
N VAL A 41 11.25 1.96 0.21
CA VAL A 41 11.61 2.91 -0.86
C VAL A 41 12.29 2.21 -2.06
N PRO A 42 13.28 1.31 -1.88
CA PRO A 42 13.93 0.65 -3.03
C PRO A 42 12.93 -0.14 -3.87
N THR A 43 12.09 -0.96 -3.24
CA THR A 43 11.06 -1.77 -3.93
C THR A 43 10.08 -0.92 -4.73
N VAL A 44 9.60 0.20 -4.17
CA VAL A 44 8.68 1.09 -4.88
C VAL A 44 9.37 1.76 -6.07
N LYS A 45 10.61 2.24 -5.88
CA LYS A 45 11.38 2.87 -6.95
C LYS A 45 11.71 1.91 -8.08
N ASP A 46 12.04 0.65 -7.77
CA ASP A 46 12.34 -0.37 -8.77
C ASP A 46 11.12 -0.68 -9.64
N ILE A 47 9.93 -0.81 -9.03
CA ILE A 47 8.68 -1.04 -9.77
C ILE A 47 8.38 0.14 -10.71
N VAL A 48 8.51 1.37 -10.22
CA VAL A 48 8.25 2.58 -11.02
C VAL A 48 9.28 2.73 -12.14
N ALA A 49 10.56 2.49 -11.87
CA ALA A 49 11.63 2.55 -12.86
C ALA A 49 11.43 1.49 -13.97
N ALA A 50 10.87 0.33 -13.64
CA ALA A 50 10.49 -0.71 -14.59
C ALA A 50 9.17 -0.40 -15.35
N GLY A 51 8.56 0.76 -15.14
CA GLY A 51 7.31 1.19 -15.79
C GLY A 51 6.04 0.58 -15.18
N GLY A 52 6.16 -0.09 -14.03
CA GLY A 52 5.04 -0.63 -13.27
C GLY A 52 4.34 0.44 -12.44
N LYS A 53 3.13 0.10 -11.99
CA LYS A 53 2.28 0.95 -11.14
C LYS A 53 2.12 0.31 -9.76
N PRO A 54 2.83 0.78 -8.73
CA PRO A 54 2.75 0.18 -7.39
C PRO A 54 1.40 0.45 -6.74
N VAL A 55 0.76 -0.61 -6.25
CA VAL A 55 -0.43 -0.57 -5.41
C VAL A 55 -0.08 -1.20 -4.08
N LEU A 56 0.06 -0.39 -3.04
CA LEU A 56 0.49 -0.80 -1.71
C LEU A 56 -0.71 -1.26 -0.89
N MET A 57 -0.61 -2.45 -0.31
CA MET A 57 -1.52 -2.95 0.72
C MET A 57 -0.74 -3.14 2.03
N ALA A 58 -1.32 -2.72 3.13
CA ALA A 58 -0.72 -2.84 4.46
C ALA A 58 -1.79 -2.97 5.53
N HIS A 59 -1.38 -3.41 6.71
CA HIS A 59 -2.20 -3.29 7.91
C HIS A 59 -1.68 -2.15 8.77
N PHE A 60 -2.57 -1.57 9.57
CA PHE A 60 -2.23 -0.58 10.58
C PHE A 60 -2.91 -0.91 11.91
N GLY A 61 -2.14 -1.01 12.99
CA GLY A 61 -2.67 -1.41 14.30
C GLY A 61 -3.44 -2.74 14.28
N ARG A 62 -4.48 -2.83 15.12
CA ARG A 62 -5.32 -4.04 15.29
C ARG A 62 -6.80 -3.65 15.45
N PRO A 63 -7.47 -3.23 14.37
CA PRO A 63 -8.85 -2.75 14.41
C PRO A 63 -9.91 -3.87 14.48
N LYS A 64 -9.50 -5.15 14.47
CA LYS A 64 -10.37 -6.33 14.63
C LYS A 64 -11.55 -6.38 13.62
N GLY A 65 -11.29 -6.04 12.35
CA GLY A 65 -12.31 -6.09 11.30
C GLY A 65 -13.34 -4.98 11.38
N GLN A 66 -12.99 -3.84 11.98
CA GLN A 66 -13.85 -2.66 12.08
C GLN A 66 -13.12 -1.44 11.53
N VAL A 67 -13.86 -0.47 11.00
CA VAL A 67 -13.27 0.80 10.59
C VAL A 67 -13.01 1.64 11.85
N VAL A 68 -11.74 1.89 12.12
CA VAL A 68 -11.28 2.71 13.25
C VAL A 68 -10.49 3.89 12.65
N PRO A 69 -11.01 5.14 12.68
CA PRO A 69 -10.38 6.29 12.02
C PRO A 69 -8.91 6.50 12.39
N GLU A 70 -8.56 6.27 13.66
CA GLU A 70 -7.21 6.39 14.19
C GLU A 70 -6.25 5.31 13.65
N MET A 71 -6.80 4.24 13.07
CA MET A 71 -6.05 3.16 12.41
C MET A 71 -6.19 3.20 10.88
N SER A 72 -6.59 4.34 10.30
CA SER A 72 -6.51 4.56 8.84
C SER A 72 -5.06 4.72 8.38
N LEU A 73 -4.78 4.31 7.14
CA LEU A 73 -3.51 4.54 6.46
C LEU A 73 -3.44 5.92 5.77
N ALA A 74 -4.55 6.66 5.66
CA ALA A 74 -4.59 7.97 5.03
C ALA A 74 -3.55 8.98 5.57
N PRO A 75 -3.27 9.05 6.89
CA PRO A 75 -2.28 9.97 7.44
C PRO A 75 -0.83 9.69 7.00
N LEU A 76 -0.53 8.49 6.46
CA LEU A 76 0.81 8.14 6.00
C LEU A 76 1.12 8.68 4.61
N VAL A 77 0.10 9.11 3.84
CA VAL A 77 0.26 9.58 2.46
C VAL A 77 1.33 10.66 2.31
N PRO A 78 1.37 11.74 3.13
CA PRO A 78 2.40 12.76 3.00
C PRO A 78 3.82 12.23 3.25
N ALA A 79 3.97 11.36 4.25
CA ALA A 79 5.28 10.77 4.60
C ALA A 79 5.76 9.81 3.49
N LEU A 80 4.86 8.99 2.95
CA LEU A 80 5.16 8.09 1.83
C LEU A 80 5.53 8.89 0.57
N SER A 81 4.77 9.93 0.24
CA SER A 81 5.07 10.79 -0.90
C SER A 81 6.44 11.44 -0.78
N ALA A 82 6.79 11.95 0.40
CA ALA A 82 8.10 12.52 0.67
C ALA A 82 9.22 11.48 0.56
N ALA A 83 9.03 10.27 1.10
CA ALA A 83 10.05 9.21 1.06
C ALA A 83 10.30 8.67 -0.36
N PHE A 84 9.24 8.54 -1.17
CA PHE A 84 9.35 8.06 -2.54
C PHE A 84 9.80 9.15 -3.53
N ASP A 85 9.60 10.42 -3.19
CA ASP A 85 9.68 11.55 -4.11
C ASP A 85 8.69 11.38 -5.29
N LEU A 86 7.49 10.88 -4.98
CA LEU A 86 6.45 10.54 -5.96
C LEU A 86 5.04 10.86 -5.41
N PRO A 87 4.05 11.14 -6.28
CA PRO A 87 2.66 11.30 -5.85
C PRO A 87 2.11 9.97 -5.32
N VAL A 88 1.61 9.98 -4.08
CA VAL A 88 0.89 8.85 -3.47
C VAL A 88 -0.59 9.20 -3.44
N LYS A 89 -1.40 8.40 -4.14
CA LYS A 89 -2.86 8.43 -4.07
C LYS A 89 -3.34 7.52 -2.95
N PHE A 90 -4.57 7.74 -2.52
CA PHE A 90 -5.20 6.93 -1.48
C PHE A 90 -6.55 6.40 -1.95
N ALA A 91 -6.82 5.12 -1.71
CA ALA A 91 -8.14 4.52 -1.85
C ALA A 91 -8.78 4.37 -0.48
N ALA A 92 -10.03 4.83 -0.34
CA ALA A 92 -10.78 4.76 0.92
C ALA A 92 -11.16 3.32 1.37
N ASP A 93 -10.86 2.32 0.55
CA ASP A 93 -11.01 0.90 0.86
C ASP A 93 -9.90 0.11 0.11
N CYS A 94 -9.54 -1.06 0.62
CA CYS A 94 -8.61 -1.98 -0.06
C CYS A 94 -9.31 -2.93 -1.05
N ILE A 95 -10.64 -3.01 -1.03
CA ILE A 95 -11.43 -3.81 -1.98
C ILE A 95 -12.59 -3.01 -2.58
N GLY A 96 -13.36 -3.64 -3.47
CA GLY A 96 -14.59 -3.07 -3.99
C GLY A 96 -14.39 -1.89 -4.94
N ALA A 97 -15.43 -1.06 -5.06
CA ALA A 97 -15.46 0.06 -6.00
C ALA A 97 -14.37 1.12 -5.73
N PRO A 98 -14.09 1.54 -4.48
CA PRO A 98 -13.06 2.54 -4.20
C PRO A 98 -11.67 2.09 -4.67
N ALA A 99 -11.28 0.85 -4.37
CA ALA A 99 -10.00 0.29 -4.80
C ALA A 99 -9.92 0.18 -6.34
N LYS A 100 -10.95 -0.37 -6.99
CA LYS A 100 -11.00 -0.53 -8.46
C LYS A 100 -10.89 0.81 -9.20
N GLN A 101 -11.61 1.82 -8.73
CA GLN A 101 -11.59 3.15 -9.33
C GLN A 101 -10.23 3.83 -9.15
N ALA A 102 -9.63 3.74 -7.96
CA ALA A 102 -8.32 4.31 -7.68
C ALA A 102 -7.22 3.64 -8.51
N VAL A 103 -7.24 2.31 -8.66
CA VAL A 103 -6.30 1.57 -9.52
C VAL A 103 -6.46 1.97 -11.00
N ALA A 104 -7.70 2.10 -11.48
CA ALA A 104 -7.96 2.50 -12.86
C ALA A 104 -7.50 3.94 -13.17
N ALA A 105 -7.59 4.83 -12.19
CA ALA A 105 -7.15 6.22 -12.30
C ALA A 105 -5.63 6.42 -12.14
N LEU A 106 -4.88 5.39 -11.73
CA LEU A 106 -3.46 5.50 -11.40
C LEU A 106 -2.59 5.76 -12.65
N ALA A 107 -1.94 6.92 -12.68
CA ALA A 107 -1.08 7.31 -13.80
C ALA A 107 0.33 6.71 -13.68
N PRO A 108 1.10 6.61 -14.78
CA PRO A 108 2.51 6.23 -14.71
C PRO A 108 3.29 7.15 -13.78
N GLY A 109 4.16 6.58 -12.94
CA GLY A 109 4.93 7.32 -11.93
C GLY A 109 4.18 7.66 -10.64
N GLU A 110 2.91 7.29 -10.52
CA GLU A 110 2.14 7.43 -9.28
C GLU A 110 2.11 6.11 -8.49
N VAL A 111 1.97 6.24 -7.18
CA VAL A 111 1.80 5.12 -6.24
C VAL A 111 0.40 5.17 -5.66
N LEU A 112 -0.27 4.03 -5.50
CA LEU A 112 -1.53 3.94 -4.78
C LEU A 112 -1.33 3.29 -3.41
N LEU A 113 -1.86 3.90 -2.35
CA LEU A 113 -2.03 3.29 -1.03
C LEU A 113 -3.48 2.87 -0.86
N LEU A 114 -3.71 1.58 -0.63
CA LEU A 114 -5.00 1.05 -0.21
C LEU A 114 -5.22 1.29 1.28
N GLU A 115 -6.48 1.38 1.70
CA GLU A 115 -6.81 1.45 3.13
C GLU A 115 -6.41 0.18 3.89
N ASN A 116 -6.35 0.28 5.22
CA ASN A 116 -5.95 -0.75 6.15
C ASN A 116 -6.67 -2.07 5.92
N THR A 117 -5.92 -3.11 5.53
CA THR A 117 -6.50 -4.43 5.23
C THR A 117 -7.22 -5.05 6.43
N ARG A 118 -6.83 -4.69 7.66
CA ARG A 118 -7.47 -5.22 8.89
C ARG A 118 -8.81 -4.57 9.22
N PHE A 119 -9.27 -3.57 8.46
CA PHE A 119 -10.67 -3.13 8.53
C PHE A 119 -11.64 -4.21 8.03
N HIS A 120 -11.15 -5.20 7.29
CA HIS A 120 -11.87 -6.42 6.92
C HIS A 120 -11.43 -7.54 7.86
N LYS A 121 -12.37 -8.24 8.51
CA LYS A 121 -12.06 -9.37 9.42
C LYS A 121 -11.42 -10.54 8.65
N GLU A 122 -11.82 -10.66 7.40
CA GLU A 122 -11.43 -11.63 6.40
C GLU A 122 -9.90 -11.69 6.21
N GLU A 123 -9.22 -10.55 6.35
CA GLU A 123 -7.77 -10.43 6.32
C GLU A 123 -7.09 -11.33 7.37
N THR A 124 -7.62 -11.38 8.60
CA THR A 124 -7.02 -12.19 9.68
C THR A 124 -7.47 -13.64 9.64
N GLU A 125 -8.58 -13.92 8.96
CA GLU A 125 -9.12 -15.27 8.75
C GLU A 125 -8.49 -15.95 7.52
N ASN A 126 -7.70 -15.21 6.72
CA ASN A 126 -7.17 -15.64 5.44
C ASN A 126 -8.30 -16.15 4.52
N ASP A 127 -9.39 -15.39 4.48
CA ASP A 127 -10.59 -15.76 3.75
C ASP A 127 -10.30 -15.82 2.23
N PRO A 128 -10.59 -16.96 1.56
CA PRO A 128 -10.31 -17.10 0.13
C PRO A 128 -11.10 -16.15 -0.77
N ALA A 129 -12.30 -15.73 -0.38
CA ALA A 129 -13.10 -14.81 -1.18
C ALA A 129 -12.59 -13.37 -1.07
N PHE A 130 -11.98 -13.01 0.05
CA PHE A 130 -11.28 -11.73 0.21
C PHE A 130 -10.00 -11.64 -0.63
N ALA A 131 -9.33 -12.77 -0.86
CA ALA A 131 -8.11 -12.84 -1.68
C ALA A 131 -8.36 -12.95 -3.20
N ALA A 132 -9.61 -13.20 -3.62
CA ALA A 132 -9.97 -13.57 -4.99
C ALA A 132 -10.09 -12.41 -5.99
#